data_AF-A0A9X5XJ21-F1
#
_entry.id   AF-A0A9X5XJ21-F1
#
_cell.length_a   1.000
_cell.length_b   1.000
_cell.length_c   1.000
_cell.angle_alpha   90.00
_cell.angle_beta   90.00
_cell.angle_gamma   90.00
#
_symmetry.space_group_name_H-M   'P 1'
#
loop_
_entity.id
_entity.type
_entity.pdbx_description
1 polymer ?
#
loop_
_entity_poly.entity_id
_entity_poly.type
_entity_poly.pdbx_seq_one_letter_code
_entity_poly.pdbx_strand_id
1 'polypeptide(L)'
;AQVRAAVVPEVTAGEYGYTLAYFGHMLGAGAVDCLQADATRCGGITVWLRAAALAEAAGLELSGHCAPHVHAHAATAIPNLRHLEWFHDHVRIEDLFFDGTLDPRGGSVRPGADGTPGHGLTLRAEQAEQYRTG
;
A
#
# COMPACT_ATOMS: atom_id res chain seq x y z
N ALA A 1 -9.45 12.08 15.29
CA ALA A 1 -9.29 13.50 15.70
C ALA A 1 -9.07 13.62 17.21
N GLN A 2 -10.04 13.22 18.05
CA GLN A 2 -9.89 13.30 19.51
C GLN A 2 -8.69 12.52 20.05
N VAL A 3 -8.52 11.25 19.64
CA VAL A 3 -7.36 10.42 20.02
C VAL A 3 -6.06 11.10 19.60
N ARG A 4 -5.95 11.47 18.31
CA ARG A 4 -4.80 12.20 17.76
C ARG A 4 -4.44 13.46 18.55
N ALA A 5 -5.43 14.25 18.98
CA ALA A 5 -5.19 15.45 19.77
C ALA A 5 -4.80 15.18 21.23
N ALA A 6 -5.04 13.96 21.74
CA ALA A 6 -4.86 13.61 23.13
C ALA A 6 -3.58 12.80 23.41
N VAL A 7 -2.85 12.39 22.37
CA VAL A 7 -1.68 11.52 22.49
C VAL A 7 -0.45 12.14 21.81
N VAL A 8 0.73 11.75 22.27
CA VAL A 8 2.01 12.19 21.69
C VAL A 8 2.41 11.36 20.46
N PRO A 9 2.23 10.01 20.44
CA PRO A 9 2.52 9.23 19.24
C PRO A 9 1.64 9.64 18.07
N GLU A 10 2.20 9.59 16.86
CA GLU A 10 1.41 9.80 15.64
C GLU A 10 0.27 8.78 15.55
N VAL A 11 -0.90 9.25 15.13
CA VAL A 11 -2.08 8.40 14.92
C VAL A 11 -2.24 8.15 13.43
N THR A 12 -2.21 6.88 13.04
CA THR A 12 -2.39 6.46 11.64
C THR A 12 -3.66 5.63 11.52
N ALA A 13 -4.35 5.75 10.38
CA ALA A 13 -5.50 4.93 10.04
C ALA A 13 -5.81 5.06 8.54
N GLY A 14 -6.74 4.23 8.06
CA GLY A 14 -7.30 4.32 6.71
C GLY A 14 -7.26 3.03 5.91
N GLU A 15 -6.62 1.97 6.44
CA GLU A 15 -6.50 0.65 5.79
C GLU A 15 -7.86 -0.02 5.46
N TYR A 16 -8.95 0.41 6.09
CA TYR A 16 -10.34 0.00 5.80
C TYR A 16 -11.13 1.09 5.04
N GLY A 17 -10.44 2.04 4.40
CA GLY A 17 -11.02 3.03 3.52
C GLY A 17 -11.24 2.45 2.11
N TYR A 18 -12.50 2.40 1.68
CA TYR A 18 -12.88 1.77 0.41
C TYR A 18 -13.07 2.77 -0.74
N THR A 19 -13.21 4.06 -0.45
CA THR A 19 -13.55 5.07 -1.47
C THR A 19 -12.76 6.36 -1.26
N LEU A 20 -12.62 7.14 -2.34
CA LEU A 20 -11.95 8.43 -2.25
C LEU A 20 -12.65 9.41 -1.28
N ALA A 21 -13.98 9.36 -1.22
CA ALA A 21 -14.76 10.19 -0.28
C ALA A 21 -14.48 9.82 1.18
N TYR A 22 -14.25 8.54 1.49
CA TYR A 22 -13.84 8.11 2.84
C TYR A 22 -12.55 8.81 3.26
N PHE A 23 -11.53 8.80 2.40
CA PHE A 23 -10.26 9.46 2.70
C PHE A 23 -10.41 10.98 2.82
N GLY A 24 -11.20 11.59 1.94
CA GLY A 24 -11.52 13.02 2.03
C GLY A 24 -12.16 13.40 3.37
N HIS A 25 -13.12 12.61 3.86
CA HIS A 25 -13.74 12.83 5.17
C HIS A 25 -12.75 12.63 6.33
N MET A 26 -11.90 11.59 6.27
CA MET A 26 -10.91 11.31 7.31
C MET A 26 -9.87 12.42 7.43
N LEU A 27 -9.34 12.89 6.29
CA LEU A 27 -8.38 13.99 6.22
C LEU A 27 -9.03 15.32 6.63
N GLY A 28 -10.24 15.61 6.14
CA GLY A 28 -11.00 16.82 6.50
C GLY A 28 -11.34 16.89 8.00
N ALA A 29 -11.48 15.75 8.65
CA ALA A 29 -11.66 15.68 10.11
C ALA A 29 -10.35 15.81 10.92
N GLY A 30 -9.19 15.93 10.25
CA GLY A 30 -7.88 15.95 10.90
C GLY A 30 -7.63 14.68 11.73
N ALA A 31 -8.08 13.52 11.23
CA ALA A 31 -8.19 12.32 12.04
C ALA A 31 -6.86 11.60 12.28
N VAL A 32 -5.89 11.76 11.37
CA VAL A 32 -4.63 11.03 11.29
C VAL A 32 -3.44 11.98 11.03
N ASP A 33 -2.24 11.55 11.42
CA ASP A 33 -0.95 12.18 11.10
C ASP A 33 -0.30 11.57 9.85
N CYS A 34 -0.66 10.33 9.52
CA CYS A 34 -0.30 9.68 8.26
C CYS A 34 -1.48 8.85 7.78
N LEU A 35 -1.82 9.01 6.50
CA LEU A 35 -2.87 8.23 5.89
C LEU A 35 -2.34 6.84 5.55
N GLN A 36 -2.99 5.78 6.02
CA GLN A 36 -2.74 4.42 5.56
C GLN A 36 -3.77 4.06 4.50
N ALA A 37 -3.34 3.63 3.32
CA ALA A 37 -4.26 3.20 2.26
C ALA A 37 -3.80 1.88 1.64
N ASP A 38 -4.78 1.04 1.31
CA ASP A 38 -4.57 -0.29 0.74
C ASP A 38 -5.19 -0.35 -0.66
N ALA A 39 -4.35 -0.43 -1.69
CA ALA A 39 -4.75 -0.50 -3.09
C ALA A 39 -5.60 -1.73 -3.39
N THR A 40 -5.49 -2.82 -2.62
CA THR A 40 -6.33 -4.01 -2.79
C THR A 40 -7.76 -3.81 -2.27
N ARG A 41 -8.01 -2.72 -1.53
CA ARG A 41 -9.31 -2.40 -0.92
C ARG A 41 -9.94 -1.13 -1.45
N CYS A 42 -9.16 -0.08 -1.63
CA CYS A 42 -9.69 1.26 -1.84
C CYS A 42 -10.17 1.55 -3.27
N GLY A 43 -10.19 0.55 -4.15
CA GLY A 43 -10.50 0.71 -5.57
C GLY A 43 -9.26 0.71 -6.47
N GLY A 44 -8.21 -0.03 -6.10
CA GLY A 44 -7.03 -0.22 -6.93
C GLY A 44 -6.03 0.93 -6.87
N ILE A 45 -4.96 0.78 -7.65
CA ILE A 45 -3.89 1.77 -7.82
C ILE A 45 -4.45 3.16 -8.17
N THR A 46 -5.49 3.22 -9.00
CA THR A 46 -6.09 4.49 -9.40
C THR A 46 -6.65 5.28 -8.22
N VAL A 47 -7.38 4.64 -7.30
CA VAL A 47 -7.89 5.35 -6.12
C VAL A 47 -6.77 5.57 -5.10
N TRP A 48 -5.84 4.63 -4.98
CA TRP A 48 -4.69 4.78 -4.09
C TRP A 48 -3.84 6.02 -4.43
N LEU A 49 -3.54 6.26 -5.72
CA LEU A 49 -2.85 7.47 -6.18
C LEU A 49 -3.65 8.75 -5.90
N ARG A 50 -4.98 8.69 -6.01
CA ARG A 50 -5.85 9.82 -5.66
C ARG A 50 -5.88 10.07 -4.15
N ALA A 51 -5.84 9.03 -3.34
CA ALA A 51 -5.73 9.14 -1.89
C ALA A 51 -4.37 9.75 -1.49
N ALA A 52 -3.29 9.36 -2.16
CA ALA A 52 -1.97 9.97 -1.98
C ALA A 52 -1.99 11.48 -2.28
N ALA A 53 -2.62 11.88 -3.39
CA ALA A 53 -2.78 13.29 -3.75
C ALA A 53 -3.65 14.07 -2.74
N LEU A 54 -4.70 13.45 -2.17
CA LEU A 54 -5.47 14.08 -1.09
C LEU A 54 -4.64 14.26 0.19
N ALA A 55 -3.85 13.25 0.56
CA ALA A 55 -2.94 13.33 1.71
C ALA A 55 -1.89 14.41 1.49
N GLU A 56 -1.28 14.47 0.30
CA GLU A 56 -0.31 15.49 -0.08
C GLU A 56 -0.91 16.89 0.02
N ALA A 57 -2.12 17.10 -0.49
CA ALA A 57 -2.83 18.37 -0.39
C ALA A 57 -3.15 18.78 1.06
N ALA A 58 -3.27 17.81 1.96
CA ALA A 58 -3.43 18.02 3.40
C ALA A 58 -2.08 18.19 4.14
N GLY A 59 -0.95 18.14 3.44
CA GLY A 59 0.39 18.20 4.02
C GLY A 59 0.81 16.92 4.75
N LEU A 60 0.19 15.78 4.43
CA LEU A 60 0.40 14.50 5.08
C LEU A 60 1.06 13.48 4.15
N GLU A 61 1.84 12.60 4.75
CA GLU A 61 2.42 11.46 4.05
C GLU A 61 1.43 10.29 4.00
N LEU A 62 1.64 9.40 3.04
CA LEU A 62 0.87 8.18 2.85
C LEU A 62 1.73 6.94 3.13
N SER A 63 1.21 6.00 3.91
CA SER A 63 1.76 4.66 4.07
C SER A 63 0.92 3.64 3.29
N GLY A 64 1.60 2.76 2.56
CA GLY A 64 0.96 1.65 1.86
C GLY A 64 0.72 0.51 2.84
N HIS A 65 -0.56 0.22 3.08
CA HIS A 65 -0.97 -0.88 3.96
C HIS A 65 -1.01 -2.18 3.18
N CYS A 66 -0.30 -3.21 3.68
CA CYS A 66 -0.33 -4.56 3.13
C CYS A 66 0.11 -4.65 1.64
N ALA A 67 0.12 -5.86 1.07
CA ALA A 67 0.33 -6.14 -0.36
C ALA A 67 1.44 -5.31 -1.03
N PRO A 68 2.69 -5.38 -0.53
CA PRO A 68 3.75 -4.45 -0.93
C PRO A 68 4.02 -4.45 -2.43
N HIS A 69 3.88 -5.57 -3.15
CA HIS A 69 4.16 -5.64 -4.60
C HIS A 69 3.07 -5.00 -5.46
N VAL A 70 1.83 -4.89 -4.95
CA VAL A 70 0.78 -4.09 -5.59
C VAL A 70 1.13 -2.60 -5.49
N HIS A 71 1.66 -2.17 -4.33
CA HIS A 71 1.99 -0.77 -4.07
C HIS A 71 3.33 -0.33 -4.66
N ALA A 72 4.34 -1.21 -4.72
CA ALA A 72 5.74 -0.85 -4.95
C ALA A 72 5.96 0.11 -6.11
N HIS A 73 5.42 -0.21 -7.30
CA HIS A 73 5.56 0.65 -8.47
C HIS A 73 4.83 1.99 -8.29
N ALA A 74 3.58 1.97 -7.81
CA ALA A 74 2.79 3.18 -7.61
C ALA A 74 3.43 4.12 -6.58
N ALA A 75 4.05 3.55 -5.55
CA ALA A 75 4.73 4.25 -4.48
C ALA A 75 5.93 5.07 -4.96
N THR A 76 6.60 4.64 -6.05
CA THR A 76 7.68 5.43 -6.66
C THR A 76 7.19 6.67 -7.41
N ALA A 77 5.89 6.78 -7.67
CA ALA A 77 5.30 7.88 -8.43
C ALA A 77 4.70 8.99 -7.56
N ILE A 78 4.70 8.83 -6.23
CA ILE A 78 4.15 9.83 -5.30
C ILE A 78 5.29 10.51 -4.51
N PRO A 79 5.22 11.83 -4.27
CA PRO A 79 6.27 12.54 -3.55
C PRO A 79 6.17 12.41 -2.02
N ASN A 80 5.01 12.00 -1.51
CA ASN A 80 4.68 11.95 -0.09
C ASN A 80 4.56 10.51 0.46
N LEU A 81 5.28 9.55 -0.12
CA LEU A 81 5.34 8.20 0.43
C LEU A 81 6.12 8.20 1.75
N ARG A 82 5.51 7.70 2.83
CA ARG A 82 6.21 7.47 4.10
C ARG A 82 6.97 6.15 4.08
N HIS A 83 6.26 5.05 3.80
CA HIS A 83 6.80 3.70 3.67
C HIS A 83 5.75 2.75 3.08
N LEU A 84 6.20 1.55 2.73
CA LEU A 84 5.33 0.39 2.49
C LEU A 84 5.49 -0.58 3.64
N GLU A 85 4.38 -1.06 4.18
CA GLU A 85 4.42 -2.13 5.16
C GLU A 85 4.89 -3.43 4.50
N TRP A 86 5.80 -4.13 5.19
CA TRP A 86 6.34 -5.41 4.75
C TRP A 86 6.00 -6.50 5.77
N PHE A 87 4.79 -7.03 5.67
CA PHE A 87 4.29 -8.04 6.59
C PHE A 87 4.65 -9.45 6.15
N HIS A 88 5.20 -10.23 7.09
CA HIS A 88 5.64 -11.61 6.84
C HIS A 88 4.55 -12.48 6.21
N ASP A 89 3.32 -12.44 6.73
CA ASP A 89 2.25 -13.32 6.25
C ASP A 89 1.78 -12.98 4.83
N HIS A 90 1.73 -11.69 4.48
CA HIS A 90 1.31 -11.26 3.14
C HIS A 90 2.39 -11.56 2.11
N VAL A 91 3.64 -11.24 2.44
CA VAL A 91 4.78 -11.49 1.56
C VAL A 91 5.01 -13.00 1.39
N ARG A 92 4.74 -13.80 2.42
CA ARG A 92 4.78 -15.26 2.32
C ARG A 92 3.80 -15.80 1.27
N ILE A 93 2.59 -15.24 1.19
CA ILE A 93 1.61 -15.66 0.17
C ILE A 93 2.07 -15.21 -1.22
N GLU A 94 2.59 -13.99 -1.33
CA GLU A 94 3.16 -13.48 -2.59
C GLU A 94 4.33 -14.35 -3.07
N ASP A 95 5.28 -14.69 -2.20
CA ASP A 95 6.43 -15.55 -2.50
C ASP A 95 6.02 -17.00 -2.85
N LEU A 96 4.92 -17.49 -2.27
CA LEU A 96 4.40 -18.83 -2.56
C LEU A 96 3.83 -18.89 -3.98
N PHE A 97 3.16 -17.83 -4.43
CA PHE A 97 2.40 -17.83 -5.68
C PHE A 97 3.06 -17.10 -6.83
N PHE A 98 4.09 -16.28 -6.62
CA PHE A 98 4.66 -15.47 -7.69
C PHE A 98 6.17 -15.60 -7.79
N ASP A 99 6.67 -15.62 -9.02
CA ASP A 99 8.04 -15.25 -9.35
C ASP A 99 8.16 -13.73 -9.47
N GLY A 100 9.35 -13.19 -9.21
CA GLY A 100 9.64 -11.75 -9.33
C GLY A 100 9.28 -10.92 -8.10
N THR A 101 9.05 -11.56 -6.95
CA THR A 101 8.84 -10.85 -5.69
C THR A 101 10.08 -10.03 -5.30
N LEU A 102 9.81 -8.80 -4.84
CA LEU A 102 10.83 -7.88 -4.36
C LEU A 102 11.38 -8.30 -2.99
N ASP A 103 12.64 -7.97 -2.76
CA ASP A 103 13.37 -8.30 -1.55
C ASP A 103 13.64 -7.02 -0.72
N PRO A 104 13.07 -6.89 0.49
CA PRO A 104 13.24 -5.72 1.34
C PRO A 104 14.56 -5.69 2.10
N ARG A 105 15.44 -6.70 1.96
CA ARG A 105 16.74 -6.73 2.67
C ARG A 105 17.54 -5.47 2.35
N GLY A 106 17.97 -4.77 3.40
CA GLY A 106 18.60 -3.45 3.28
C GLY A 106 17.64 -2.27 3.43
N GLY A 107 16.36 -2.52 3.76
CA GLY A 107 15.39 -1.49 4.16
C GLY A 107 14.76 -0.73 3.00
N SER A 108 14.99 -1.15 1.76
CA SER A 108 14.38 -0.53 0.58
C SER A 108 14.24 -1.55 -0.55
N VAL A 109 13.31 -1.28 -1.48
CA VAL A 109 13.09 -2.08 -2.69
C VAL A 109 13.19 -1.22 -3.93
N ARG A 110 13.51 -1.84 -5.08
CA ARG A 110 13.65 -1.18 -6.37
C ARG A 110 12.77 -1.88 -7.42
N PRO A 111 11.47 -1.56 -7.46
CA PRO A 111 10.57 -2.14 -8.46
C PRO A 111 11.02 -1.78 -9.89
N GLY A 112 10.92 -2.73 -10.82
CA GLY A 112 11.25 -2.55 -12.24
C GLY A 112 12.76 -2.44 -12.58
N ALA A 113 13.66 -2.76 -11.64
CA ALA A 113 15.11 -2.69 -11.87
C ALA A 113 15.61 -3.62 -13.00
N ASP A 114 14.89 -4.70 -13.28
CA ASP A 114 15.16 -5.69 -14.32
C ASP A 114 14.47 -5.38 -15.66
N GLY A 115 13.64 -4.32 -15.71
CA GLY A 115 12.87 -3.92 -16.90
C GLY A 115 11.64 -4.78 -17.17
N THR A 116 11.25 -5.70 -16.27
CA THR A 116 10.08 -6.55 -16.48
C THR A 116 8.78 -5.71 -16.47
N PRO A 117 7.87 -5.88 -17.46
CA PRO A 117 6.63 -5.11 -17.53
C PRO A 117 5.66 -5.36 -16.37
N GLY A 118 4.77 -4.39 -16.13
CA GLY A 118 3.71 -4.50 -15.13
C GLY A 118 4.25 -4.48 -13.69
N HIS A 119 3.76 -5.39 -12.85
CA HIS A 119 4.23 -5.57 -11.47
C HIS A 119 5.53 -6.37 -11.35
N GLY A 120 6.07 -6.88 -12.46
CA GLY A 120 7.21 -7.81 -12.42
C GLY A 120 6.88 -9.19 -11.85
N LEU A 121 5.59 -9.50 -11.63
CA LEU A 121 5.15 -10.75 -11.03
C LEU A 121 4.62 -11.74 -12.07
N THR A 122 5.04 -13.00 -11.96
CA THR A 122 4.52 -14.12 -12.77
C THR A 122 3.91 -15.19 -11.86
N LEU A 123 2.65 -15.57 -12.10
CA LEU A 123 1.98 -16.60 -11.30
C LEU A 123 2.65 -17.97 -11.48
N ARG A 124 3.04 -18.58 -10.37
CA ARG A 124 3.51 -19.95 -10.23
C ARG A 124 2.31 -20.91 -10.36
N ALA A 125 1.85 -21.11 -11.59
CA ALA A 125 0.57 -21.79 -11.87
C ALA A 125 0.50 -23.21 -11.28
N GLU A 126 1.59 -23.98 -11.36
CA GLU A 126 1.64 -25.35 -10.82
C GLU A 126 1.47 -25.37 -9.30
N GLN A 127 2.11 -24.43 -8.58
CA GLN A 127 2.01 -24.29 -7.14
C GLN A 127 0.63 -23.80 -6.72
N ALA A 128 0.03 -22.90 -7.51
CA ALA A 128 -1.30 -22.34 -7.28
C ALA A 128 -2.43 -23.35 -7.49
N GLU A 129 -2.23 -24.37 -8.35
CA GLU A 129 -3.29 -25.29 -8.76
C GLU A 129 -3.97 -26.02 -7.59
N GLN A 130 -3.21 -26.40 -6.56
CA GLN A 130 -3.76 -27.08 -5.37
C GLN A 130 -4.76 -26.24 -4.56
N TYR A 131 -4.77 -24.91 -4.76
CA TYR A 131 -5.66 -23.97 -4.08
C TYR A 131 -6.81 -23.51 -4.96
N ARG A 132 -6.92 -24.01 -6.21
CA ARG A 132 -7.99 -23.64 -7.13
C ARG A 132 -9.34 -24.08 -6.57
N THR A 133 -10.26 -23.13 -6.40
CA THR A 133 -11.66 -23.38 -6.08
C THR A 133 -12.53 -23.06 -7.30
N GLY A 134 -13.52 -23.91 -7.58
CA GLY A 134 -14.51 -23.71 -8.65
C GLY A 134 -15.64 -22.78 -8.24
#